data_AF-A0A8J5QIT0-F1
#
_entry.id   AF-A0A8J5QIT0-F1
#
_cell.length_a   1.000
_cell.length_b   1.000
_cell.length_c   1.000
_cell.angle_alpha   90.00
_cell.angle_beta   90.00
_cell.angle_gamma   90.00
#
_symmetry.space_group_name_H-M   'P 1'
#
loop_
_entity.id
_entity.type
_entity.pdbx_description
1 polymer ?
#
loop_
_entity_poly.entity_id
_entity_poly.type
_entity_poly.pdbx_seq_one_letter_code
_entity_poly.pdbx_strand_id
1 'polypeptide(L)'
;MMTPFRCAATWAFILMVVMGSLSEATPITSEGAGAHRSINPRDSVPWQAEHRMDSSNFQDTFDKMVHNKYHLTYVSGYPINGNPRFAAIWDQSPTSDWVARHGMTSTEYQGQFDALVSKGFRLRLVDGYPVAGDTRFAAIWDKSGGSAWVARHDLTSSEYQNAFNTFFSQGYRLKHVSGYAQGDQARYAALWEKSATNITWAAHHGMTSSDYQKLSDKFLCCDLGQITKWPLGFQTSHVIG
;
A
#
# COMPACT_ATOMS: atom_id res chain seq x y z
N MET A 1 15.12 7.96 -45.96
CA MET A 1 14.98 8.85 -44.80
C MET A 1 13.61 8.62 -44.18
N MET A 2 13.54 7.81 -43.11
CA MET A 2 12.32 7.62 -42.32
C MET A 2 12.70 7.82 -40.85
N THR A 3 12.12 8.83 -40.23
CA THR A 3 12.22 9.16 -38.81
C THR A 3 11.38 8.19 -37.98
N PRO A 4 11.91 7.55 -36.93
CA PRO A 4 11.07 6.83 -35.98
C PRO A 4 10.53 7.79 -34.92
N PHE A 5 9.21 7.93 -34.87
CA PHE A 5 8.50 8.56 -33.75
C PHE A 5 8.68 7.70 -32.49
N ARG A 6 9.26 8.27 -31.43
CA ARG A 6 9.30 7.69 -30.08
C ARG A 6 8.10 8.21 -29.29
N CYS A 7 7.16 7.34 -28.95
CA CYS A 7 6.08 7.65 -27.99
C CYS A 7 6.43 6.96 -26.65
N ALA A 8 6.63 7.75 -25.60
CA ALA A 8 6.95 7.25 -24.26
C ALA A 8 5.65 6.91 -23.51
N ALA A 9 5.43 5.63 -23.24
CA ALA A 9 4.34 5.17 -22.36
C ALA A 9 4.79 5.27 -20.90
N THR A 10 3.98 5.95 -20.08
CA THR A 10 4.22 6.12 -18.64
C THR A 10 3.46 5.02 -17.90
N TRP A 11 4.17 4.18 -17.15
CA TRP A 11 3.59 3.03 -16.45
C TRP A 11 2.86 3.43 -15.16
N ALA A 12 1.62 2.96 -14.99
CA ALA A 12 0.90 3.00 -13.73
C ALA A 12 1.21 1.73 -12.92
N PHE A 13 1.69 1.88 -11.67
CA PHE A 13 1.84 0.77 -10.72
C PHE A 13 0.48 0.44 -10.10
N ILE A 14 -0.03 -0.77 -10.36
CA ILE A 14 -1.16 -1.37 -9.63
C ILE A 14 -0.56 -2.20 -8.49
N LEU A 15 -0.83 -1.81 -7.25
CA LEU A 15 -0.53 -2.63 -6.06
C LEU A 15 -1.65 -3.66 -5.91
N MET A 16 -1.34 -4.94 -6.11
CA MET A 16 -2.25 -6.07 -5.88
C MET A 16 -1.97 -6.70 -4.51
N VAL A 17 -3.04 -6.96 -3.74
CA VAL A 17 -3.04 -8.00 -2.70
C VAL A 17 -4.22 -8.91 -2.99
N VAL A 18 -3.95 -10.13 -3.44
CA VAL A 18 -4.92 -11.22 -3.61
C VAL A 18 -4.65 -12.21 -2.48
N MET A 19 -5.61 -12.41 -1.58
CA MET A 19 -5.57 -13.54 -0.65
C MET A 19 -6.28 -14.73 -1.29
N GLY A 20 -5.51 -15.63 -1.89
CA GLY A 20 -5.94 -16.97 -2.29
C GLY A 20 -5.14 -18.01 -1.52
N SER A 21 -5.79 -19.03 -0.97
CA SER A 21 -5.13 -20.18 -0.37
C SER A 21 -4.50 -21.06 -1.46
N LEU A 22 -3.29 -21.58 -1.21
CA LEU A 22 -2.82 -22.97 -1.42
C LEU A 22 -1.26 -23.05 -1.42
N SER A 23 -0.77 -24.14 -0.80
CA SER A 23 0.60 -24.71 -0.73
C SER A 23 1.77 -23.84 -0.21
N GLU A 24 2.86 -24.54 0.14
CA GLU A 24 4.10 -23.99 0.70
C GLU A 24 4.88 -23.23 -0.38
N ALA A 25 5.15 -21.94 -0.13
CA ALA A 25 5.97 -21.12 -1.00
C ALA A 25 7.32 -20.84 -0.33
N THR A 26 8.40 -21.14 -1.05
CA THR A 26 9.79 -20.86 -0.69
C THR A 26 10.10 -19.37 -0.83
N PRO A 27 11.09 -18.81 -0.10
CA PRO A 27 11.55 -17.45 -0.29
C PRO A 27 11.92 -17.18 -1.76
N ILE A 28 11.47 -16.05 -2.32
CA ILE A 28 11.78 -15.65 -3.69
C ILE A 28 12.87 -14.58 -3.64
N THR A 29 14.04 -14.91 -4.18
CA THR A 29 15.15 -13.98 -4.39
C THR A 29 15.19 -13.54 -5.86
N SER A 30 15.78 -12.39 -6.14
CA SER A 30 15.96 -11.88 -7.52
C SER A 30 16.79 -12.79 -8.44
N GLU A 31 17.43 -13.83 -7.92
CA GLU A 31 18.28 -14.76 -8.70
C GLU A 31 17.52 -15.86 -9.49
N GLY A 32 16.18 -15.84 -9.55
CA GLY A 32 15.40 -16.88 -10.25
C GLY A 32 14.34 -16.42 -11.25
N ALA A 33 14.16 -15.11 -11.47
CA ALA A 33 13.08 -14.59 -12.31
C ALA A 33 13.45 -14.58 -13.80
N GLY A 34 13.26 -15.72 -14.47
CA GLY A 34 13.41 -15.85 -15.92
C GLY A 34 12.35 -15.06 -16.70
N ALA A 35 12.79 -13.97 -17.33
CA ALA A 35 12.36 -13.39 -18.61
C ALA A 35 10.84 -13.26 -18.91
N HIS A 36 10.27 -12.09 -18.57
CA HIS A 36 9.41 -11.37 -19.52
C HIS A 36 10.09 -10.05 -19.91
N ARG A 37 10.33 -9.91 -21.22
CA ARG A 37 11.26 -8.98 -21.86
C ARG A 37 10.73 -7.53 -21.86
N SER A 38 11.65 -6.58 -21.66
CA SER A 38 11.56 -5.11 -21.85
C SER A 38 11.18 -4.26 -20.62
N ILE A 39 12.13 -4.08 -19.71
CA ILE A 39 12.29 -2.84 -18.94
C ILE A 39 13.77 -2.52 -18.96
N ASN A 40 14.15 -1.27 -19.26
CA ASN A 40 15.53 -0.80 -19.05
C ASN A 40 15.97 -1.27 -17.65
N PRO A 41 17.15 -1.90 -17.51
CA PRO A 41 17.72 -2.11 -16.20
C PRO A 41 18.02 -0.71 -15.63
N ARG A 42 17.05 -0.13 -14.90
CA ARG A 42 17.42 0.59 -13.70
C ARG A 42 18.30 -0.40 -12.95
N ASP A 43 19.53 -0.02 -12.64
CA ASP A 43 20.46 -0.82 -11.85
C ASP A 43 19.65 -1.65 -10.85
N SER A 44 19.59 -2.96 -11.04
CA SER A 44 18.60 -3.79 -10.38
C SER A 44 18.88 -3.74 -8.89
N VAL A 45 18.13 -2.91 -8.17
CA VAL A 45 18.26 -2.80 -6.72
C VAL A 45 17.96 -4.18 -6.15
N PRO A 46 18.89 -4.79 -5.39
CA PRO A 46 18.62 -6.06 -4.76
C PRO A 46 17.41 -5.93 -3.85
N TRP A 47 16.46 -6.85 -4.00
CA TRP A 47 15.25 -6.90 -3.20
C TRP A 47 15.02 -8.32 -2.68
N GLN A 48 14.32 -8.43 -1.56
CA GLN A 48 13.90 -9.71 -1.00
C GLN A 48 12.47 -9.60 -0.49
N ALA A 49 11.72 -10.69 -0.58
CA ALA A 49 10.40 -10.80 0.04
C ALA A 49 10.31 -12.07 0.88
N GLU A 50 9.76 -11.93 2.08
CA GLU A 50 9.49 -13.03 2.99
C GLU A 50 8.05 -12.95 3.48
N HIS A 51 7.46 -14.10 3.81
CA HIS A 51 6.08 -14.19 4.29
C HIS A 51 5.92 -15.31 5.31
N ARG A 52 4.77 -15.34 6.00
CA ARG A 52 4.44 -16.32 7.05
C ARG A 52 5.42 -16.27 8.24
N MET A 53 6.10 -15.15 8.45
CA MET A 53 6.95 -14.92 9.61
C MET A 53 6.06 -14.65 10.83
N ASP A 54 6.27 -15.32 11.96
CA ASP A 54 5.69 -14.85 13.23
C ASP A 54 6.42 -13.59 13.73
N SER A 55 5.98 -13.01 14.86
CA SER A 55 6.58 -11.79 15.40
C SER A 55 8.07 -11.90 15.74
N SER A 56 8.53 -13.08 16.18
CA SER A 56 9.94 -13.28 16.53
C SER A 56 10.78 -13.39 15.26
N ASN A 57 10.37 -14.27 14.34
CA ASN A 57 11.07 -14.44 13.07
C ASN A 57 11.07 -13.15 12.24
N PHE A 58 9.98 -12.39 12.27
CA PHE A 58 9.92 -11.09 11.62
C PHE A 58 10.96 -10.12 12.20
N GLN A 59 11.15 -10.09 13.52
CA GLN A 59 12.14 -9.23 14.16
C GLN A 59 13.57 -9.67 13.84
N ASP A 60 13.84 -10.98 13.87
CA ASP A 60 15.15 -11.54 13.52
C ASP A 60 15.51 -11.25 12.04
N THR A 61 14.54 -11.46 11.13
CA THR A 61 14.69 -11.08 9.71
C THR A 61 14.88 -9.57 9.57
N PHE A 62 14.12 -8.74 10.29
CA PHE A 62 14.26 -7.29 10.27
C PHE A 62 15.71 -6.88 10.59
N ASP A 63 16.24 -7.37 11.71
CA ASP A 63 17.57 -7.00 12.18
C ASP A 63 18.66 -7.49 11.20
N LYS A 64 18.51 -8.70 10.65
CA LYS A 64 19.37 -9.24 9.60
C LYS A 64 19.34 -8.38 8.33
N MET A 65 18.16 -7.97 7.87
CA MET A 65 18.00 -7.18 6.65
C MET A 65 18.59 -5.78 6.81
N VAL A 66 18.36 -5.13 7.95
CA VAL A 66 18.99 -3.84 8.29
C VAL A 66 20.52 -3.96 8.36
N HIS A 67 21.04 -5.02 8.98
CA HIS A 67 22.49 -5.29 9.00
C HIS A 67 23.07 -5.39 7.57
N ASN A 68 22.35 -6.06 6.68
CA ASN A 68 22.68 -6.24 5.28
C ASN A 68 22.34 -5.03 4.39
N LYS A 69 22.08 -3.85 4.97
CA LYS A 69 21.79 -2.60 4.26
C LYS A 69 20.50 -2.61 3.43
N TYR A 70 19.60 -3.54 3.70
CA TYR A 70 18.23 -3.47 3.21
C TYR A 70 17.40 -2.57 4.14
N HIS A 71 16.33 -2.01 3.61
CA HIS A 71 15.29 -1.35 4.40
C HIS A 71 13.92 -1.89 4.02
N LEU A 72 13.00 -1.81 4.98
CA LEU A 72 11.64 -2.31 4.81
C LEU A 72 10.87 -1.33 3.93
N THR A 73 10.34 -1.79 2.80
CA THR A 73 9.53 -0.96 1.90
C THR A 73 8.06 -1.31 1.95
N TYR A 74 7.72 -2.53 2.35
CA TYR A 74 6.35 -2.96 2.54
C TYR A 74 6.24 -3.95 3.69
N VAL A 75 5.16 -3.85 4.47
CA VAL A 75 4.78 -4.85 5.49
C VAL A 75 3.27 -5.02 5.52
N SER A 76 2.83 -6.27 5.68
CA SER A 76 1.44 -6.63 5.96
C SER A 76 1.40 -7.64 7.09
N GLY A 77 0.66 -7.32 8.15
CA GLY A 77 0.29 -8.23 9.21
C GLY A 77 -1.02 -8.94 8.89
N TYR A 78 -1.14 -10.22 9.25
CA TYR A 78 -2.37 -10.98 9.11
C TYR A 78 -2.39 -12.13 10.12
N PRO A 79 -3.57 -12.56 10.60
CA PRO A 79 -3.65 -13.69 11.52
C PRO A 79 -3.62 -15.04 10.77
N ILE A 80 -2.97 -16.02 11.39
CA ILE A 80 -3.22 -17.45 11.14
C ILE A 80 -3.62 -18.08 12.47
N ASN A 81 -4.84 -18.61 12.57
CA ASN A 81 -5.40 -19.18 13.81
C ASN A 81 -5.25 -18.23 15.02
N GLY A 82 -5.54 -16.94 14.81
CA GLY A 82 -5.43 -15.90 15.85
C GLY A 82 -4.03 -15.37 16.14
N ASN A 83 -2.98 -16.03 15.64
CA ASN A 83 -1.58 -15.62 15.84
C ASN A 83 -1.10 -14.71 14.71
N PRO A 84 -0.35 -13.63 15.01
CA PRO A 84 0.14 -12.72 13.98
C PRO A 84 1.14 -13.42 13.07
N ARG A 85 1.05 -13.11 11.77
CA ARG A 85 2.02 -13.41 10.74
C ARG A 85 2.30 -12.17 9.92
N PHE A 86 3.49 -12.10 9.35
CA PHE A 86 3.94 -10.97 8.56
C PHE A 86 4.39 -11.43 7.18
N ALA A 87 4.08 -10.60 6.18
CA ALA A 87 4.74 -10.57 4.89
C ALA A 87 5.43 -9.22 4.72
N ALA A 88 6.61 -9.22 4.14
CA ALA A 88 7.42 -8.03 3.96
C ALA A 88 8.23 -8.05 2.68
N ILE A 89 8.48 -6.85 2.16
CA ILE A 89 9.35 -6.59 1.02
C ILE A 89 10.44 -5.63 1.49
N TRP A 90 11.66 -5.94 1.06
CA TRP A 90 12.89 -5.24 1.41
C TRP A 90 13.66 -4.90 0.15
N ASP A 91 14.32 -3.75 0.13
CA ASP A 91 15.30 -3.47 -0.93
C ASP A 91 16.50 -2.65 -0.41
N GLN A 92 17.54 -2.55 -1.22
CA GLN A 92 18.74 -1.74 -0.95
C GLN A 92 18.72 -0.41 -1.72
N SER A 93 17.54 0.13 -2.03
CA SER A 93 17.47 1.42 -2.72
C SER A 93 17.98 2.52 -1.80
N PRO A 94 18.53 3.62 -2.34
CA PRO A 94 18.94 4.75 -1.52
C PRO A 94 17.76 5.29 -0.71
N THR A 95 17.91 5.34 0.60
CA THR A 95 16.86 5.82 1.51
C THR A 95 17.42 6.83 2.52
N SER A 96 16.56 7.74 2.98
CA SER A 96 16.85 8.63 4.11
C SER A 96 16.81 7.85 5.44
N ASP A 97 17.09 8.52 6.56
CA ASP A 97 16.76 7.98 7.89
C ASP A 97 15.33 7.43 7.89
N TRP A 98 15.14 6.21 8.37
CA TRP A 98 13.85 5.53 8.39
C TRP A 98 13.68 4.76 9.71
N VAL A 99 12.41 4.54 10.06
CA VAL A 99 11.99 3.79 11.23
C VAL A 99 10.81 2.92 10.83
N ALA A 100 10.79 1.67 11.30
CA ALA A 100 9.59 0.85 11.21
C ALA A 100 9.30 0.18 12.56
N ARG A 101 8.02 -0.06 12.82
CA ARG A 101 7.52 -0.69 14.04
C ARG A 101 6.38 -1.63 13.67
N HIS A 102 6.21 -2.70 14.44
CA HIS A 102 5.11 -3.67 14.31
C HIS A 102 4.55 -4.03 15.69
N GLY A 103 3.45 -4.79 15.73
CA GLY A 103 2.79 -5.23 16.96
C GLY A 103 2.12 -4.15 17.81
N MET A 104 2.02 -2.91 17.34
CA MET A 104 1.55 -1.78 18.14
C MET A 104 0.03 -1.83 18.35
N THR A 105 -0.45 -1.53 19.56
CA THR A 105 -1.84 -1.10 19.79
C THR A 105 -2.14 0.22 19.06
N SER A 106 -3.42 0.58 18.94
CA SER A 106 -3.84 1.90 18.42
C SER A 106 -3.19 3.06 19.19
N THR A 107 -3.15 2.98 20.52
CA THR A 107 -2.53 4.01 21.38
C THR A 107 -1.02 4.09 21.19
N GLU A 108 -0.32 2.95 21.14
CA GLU A 108 1.13 2.93 20.89
C GLU A 108 1.46 3.46 19.49
N TYR A 109 0.68 3.08 18.48
CA TYR A 109 0.83 3.61 17.13
C TYR A 109 0.68 5.13 17.11
N GLN A 110 -0.36 5.68 17.75
CA GLN A 110 -0.57 7.12 17.84
C GLN A 110 0.61 7.82 18.53
N GLY A 111 1.10 7.27 19.65
CA GLY A 111 2.26 7.82 20.35
C GLY A 111 3.55 7.79 19.51
N GLN A 112 3.81 6.69 18.78
CA GLN A 112 4.96 6.61 17.87
C GLN A 112 4.82 7.57 16.69
N PHE A 113 3.61 7.69 16.12
CA PHE A 113 3.31 8.62 15.04
C PHE A 113 3.65 10.06 15.45
N ASP A 114 3.11 10.53 16.58
CA ASP A 114 3.33 11.90 17.05
C ASP A 114 4.80 12.15 17.38
N ALA A 115 5.47 11.19 18.04
CA ALA A 115 6.89 11.28 18.36
C ALA A 115 7.77 11.35 17.11
N LEU A 116 7.51 10.54 16.09
CA LEU A 116 8.30 10.52 14.86
C LEU A 116 8.02 11.76 13.99
N VAL A 117 6.76 12.19 13.89
CA VAL A 117 6.40 13.44 13.18
C VAL A 117 7.08 14.65 13.81
N SER A 118 7.12 14.74 15.14
CA SER A 118 7.82 15.82 15.85
C SER A 118 9.34 15.86 15.56
N LYS A 119 9.92 14.71 15.16
CA LYS A 119 11.33 14.55 14.77
C LYS A 119 11.57 14.71 13.26
N GLY A 120 10.56 15.15 12.52
CA GLY A 120 10.64 15.37 11.08
C GLY A 120 10.49 14.11 10.21
N PHE A 121 10.09 12.97 10.80
CA PHE A 121 9.72 11.80 10.02
C PHE A 121 8.30 11.94 9.44
N ARG A 122 8.04 11.22 8.36
CA ARG A 122 6.74 11.16 7.69
C ARG A 122 6.32 9.72 7.53
N LEU A 123 5.03 9.46 7.70
CA LEU A 123 4.48 8.13 7.49
C LEU A 123 4.55 7.79 6.00
N ARG A 124 5.00 6.58 5.69
CA ARG A 124 5.06 6.02 4.33
C ARG A 124 4.05 4.90 4.13
N LEU A 125 3.92 4.05 5.14
CA LEU A 125 3.00 2.93 5.15
C LEU A 125 2.47 2.72 6.56
N VAL A 126 1.18 2.41 6.64
CA VAL A 126 0.52 1.90 7.85
C VAL A 126 -0.34 0.72 7.48
N ASP A 127 -0.22 -0.36 8.23
CA ASP A 127 -1.02 -1.56 8.09
C ASP A 127 -1.69 -1.88 9.42
N GLY A 128 -3.03 -1.89 9.43
CA GLY A 128 -3.80 -2.40 10.56
C GLY A 128 -4.13 -3.86 10.31
N TYR A 129 -4.07 -4.70 11.33
CA TYR A 129 -4.38 -6.12 11.22
C TYR A 129 -4.95 -6.71 12.51
N PRO A 130 -5.87 -7.67 12.42
CA PRO A 130 -6.45 -8.30 13.60
C PRO A 130 -5.50 -9.36 14.19
N VAL A 131 -5.44 -9.42 15.52
CA VAL A 131 -4.72 -10.43 16.31
C VAL A 131 -5.59 -10.82 17.50
N ALA A 132 -6.02 -12.08 17.56
CA ALA A 132 -6.82 -12.62 18.67
C ALA A 132 -8.02 -11.75 19.13
N GLY A 133 -8.67 -11.03 18.20
CA GLY A 133 -9.82 -10.15 18.49
C GLY A 133 -9.46 -8.68 18.68
N ASP A 134 -8.18 -8.35 18.89
CA ASP A 134 -7.69 -6.97 18.94
C ASP A 134 -7.15 -6.50 17.58
N THR A 135 -7.04 -5.18 17.40
CA THR A 135 -6.33 -4.58 16.27
C THR A 135 -4.89 -4.24 16.65
N ARG A 136 -3.95 -4.58 15.77
CA ARG A 136 -2.54 -4.19 15.85
C ARG A 136 -2.14 -3.40 14.60
N PHE A 137 -1.07 -2.62 14.73
CA PHE A 137 -0.54 -1.79 13.66
C PHE A 137 0.94 -2.11 13.40
N ALA A 138 1.30 -2.08 12.12
CA ALA A 138 2.67 -1.99 11.63
C ALA A 138 2.80 -0.73 10.77
N ALA A 139 3.92 -0.04 10.84
CA ALA A 139 4.11 1.18 10.09
C ALA A 139 5.59 1.45 9.79
N ILE A 140 5.79 2.18 8.69
CA ILE A 140 7.09 2.59 8.17
C ILE A 140 7.08 4.11 8.03
N TRP A 141 8.12 4.76 8.52
CA TRP A 141 8.35 6.19 8.42
C TRP A 141 9.75 6.46 7.85
N ASP A 142 9.90 7.59 7.16
CA ASP A 142 11.20 8.07 6.71
C ASP A 142 11.34 9.60 6.88
N LYS A 143 12.55 10.14 6.73
CA LYS A 143 12.82 11.59 6.69
C LYS A 143 12.87 12.15 5.28
N SER A 144 12.12 11.57 4.34
CA SER A 144 12.15 12.09 2.98
C SER A 144 11.36 13.41 2.87
N GLY A 145 11.81 14.29 1.97
CA GLY A 145 11.13 15.55 1.69
C GLY A 145 9.79 15.35 0.97
N GLY A 146 9.14 16.45 0.62
CA GLY A 146 7.97 16.44 -0.28
C GLY A 146 6.84 17.36 0.18
N SER A 147 5.71 17.27 -0.51
CA SER A 147 4.53 18.10 -0.26
C SER A 147 3.92 17.90 1.13
N ALA A 148 3.07 18.85 1.55
CA ALA A 148 2.21 18.70 2.73
C ALA A 148 1.45 17.36 2.69
N TRP A 149 1.23 16.76 3.86
CA TRP A 149 0.62 15.44 3.98
C TRP A 149 -0.26 15.34 5.22
N VAL A 150 -1.20 14.41 5.19
CA VAL A 150 -2.08 14.10 6.32
C VAL A 150 -2.26 12.59 6.39
N ALA A 151 -2.26 12.03 7.60
CA ALA A 151 -2.63 10.64 7.83
C ALA A 151 -3.72 10.54 8.89
N ARG A 152 -4.56 9.50 8.79
CA ARG A 152 -5.62 9.18 9.74
C ARG A 152 -5.68 7.66 9.92
N HIS A 153 -6.10 7.19 11.08
CA HIS A 153 -6.31 5.77 11.37
C HIS A 153 -7.58 5.58 12.22
N ASP A 154 -7.95 4.32 12.45
CA ASP A 154 -9.17 3.90 13.13
C ASP A 154 -10.46 4.53 12.59
N LEU A 155 -10.50 4.81 11.28
CA LEU A 155 -11.67 5.41 10.64
C LEU A 155 -12.72 4.33 10.34
N THR A 156 -13.97 4.59 10.67
CA THR A 156 -15.11 3.87 10.08
C THR A 156 -15.20 4.11 8.57
N SER A 157 -15.99 3.31 7.85
CA SER A 157 -16.21 3.51 6.41
C SER A 157 -16.72 4.92 6.06
N SER A 158 -17.63 5.49 6.87
CA SER A 158 -18.20 6.82 6.65
C SER A 158 -17.18 7.92 6.95
N GLU A 159 -16.41 7.80 8.02
CA GLU A 159 -15.35 8.76 8.37
C GLU A 159 -14.23 8.76 7.33
N TYR A 160 -13.83 7.58 6.84
CA TYR A 160 -12.88 7.47 5.74
C TYR A 160 -13.40 8.16 4.47
N GLN A 161 -14.65 7.92 4.08
CA GLN A 161 -15.25 8.58 2.92
C GLN A 161 -15.28 10.11 3.07
N ASN A 162 -15.61 10.59 4.27
CA ASN A 162 -15.63 12.03 4.58
C ASN A 162 -14.23 12.64 4.53
N ALA A 163 -13.24 11.98 5.14
CA ALA A 163 -11.84 12.39 5.11
C ALA A 163 -11.32 12.44 3.67
N PHE A 164 -11.60 11.41 2.87
CA PHE A 164 -11.25 11.34 1.47
C PHE A 164 -11.81 12.51 0.67
N ASN A 165 -13.12 12.77 0.76
CA ASN A 165 -13.77 13.86 0.04
C ASN A 165 -13.21 15.23 0.46
N THR A 166 -12.99 15.39 1.76
CA THR A 166 -12.40 16.61 2.34
C THR A 166 -11.01 16.86 1.79
N PHE A 167 -10.10 15.89 1.90
CA PHE A 167 -8.72 16.05 1.43
C PHE A 167 -8.63 16.16 -0.10
N PHE A 168 -9.49 15.46 -0.84
CA PHE A 168 -9.59 15.61 -2.28
C PHE A 168 -9.94 17.04 -2.69
N SER A 169 -10.95 17.65 -2.05
CA SER A 169 -11.36 19.05 -2.31
C SER A 169 -10.25 20.06 -1.97
N GLN A 170 -9.34 19.70 -1.06
CA GLN A 170 -8.18 20.52 -0.67
C GLN A 170 -6.93 20.28 -1.53
N GLY A 171 -7.03 19.48 -2.60
CA GLY A 171 -5.93 19.19 -3.52
C GLY A 171 -4.98 18.08 -3.07
N TYR A 172 -5.36 17.29 -2.07
CA TYR A 172 -4.61 16.09 -1.69
C TYR A 172 -5.03 14.88 -2.54
N ARG A 173 -4.16 13.88 -2.59
CA ARG A 173 -4.40 12.57 -3.23
C ARG A 173 -4.07 11.48 -2.25
N LEU A 174 -4.88 10.42 -2.24
CA LEU A 174 -4.62 9.24 -1.42
C LEU A 174 -3.35 8.55 -1.96
N LYS A 175 -2.42 8.25 -1.05
CA LYS A 175 -1.13 7.62 -1.35
C LYS A 175 -1.06 6.20 -0.82
N HIS A 176 -1.69 5.95 0.32
CA HIS A 176 -1.75 4.64 0.95
C HIS A 176 -3.08 4.49 1.70
N VAL A 177 -3.64 3.29 1.68
CA VAL A 177 -4.79 2.92 2.50
C VAL A 177 -4.64 1.47 2.95
N SER A 178 -4.91 1.20 4.22
CA SER A 178 -5.06 -0.12 4.80
C SER A 178 -6.50 -0.23 5.33
N GLY A 179 -7.21 -1.27 4.89
CA GLY A 179 -8.51 -1.65 5.42
C GLY A 179 -8.37 -2.90 6.27
N TYR A 180 -8.90 -2.89 7.48
CA TYR A 180 -8.73 -3.97 8.45
C TYR A 180 -9.97 -4.20 9.30
N ALA A 181 -10.07 -5.39 9.88
CA ALA A 181 -11.15 -5.75 10.77
C ALA A 181 -10.85 -5.36 12.21
N GLN A 182 -11.85 -4.78 12.88
CA GLN A 182 -11.92 -4.60 14.32
C GLN A 182 -13.24 -5.23 14.78
N GLY A 183 -13.17 -6.48 15.26
CA GLY A 183 -14.36 -7.33 15.37
C GLY A 183 -15.04 -7.53 14.00
N ASP A 184 -16.36 -7.36 13.96
CA ASP A 184 -17.16 -7.46 12.73
C ASP A 184 -17.21 -6.16 11.91
N GLN A 185 -16.45 -5.14 12.31
CA GLN A 185 -16.46 -3.83 11.65
C GLN A 185 -15.19 -3.60 10.83
N ALA A 186 -15.37 -3.08 9.62
CA ALA A 186 -14.27 -2.55 8.83
C ALA A 186 -13.79 -1.21 9.40
N ARG A 187 -12.47 -1.05 9.43
CA ARG A 187 -11.75 0.17 9.79
C ARG A 187 -10.69 0.48 8.74
N TYR A 188 -10.31 1.76 8.66
CA TYR A 188 -9.37 2.24 7.67
C TYR A 188 -8.27 3.09 8.30
N ALA A 189 -7.06 2.93 7.79
CA ALA A 189 -5.94 3.84 7.99
C ALA A 189 -5.45 4.32 6.63
N ALA A 190 -5.16 5.61 6.51
CA ALA A 190 -4.89 6.22 5.21
C ALA A 190 -3.93 7.40 5.32
N LEU A 191 -3.17 7.58 4.24
CA LEU A 191 -2.19 8.64 4.04
C LEU A 191 -2.53 9.38 2.76
N TRP A 192 -2.60 10.71 2.86
CA TRP A 192 -2.81 11.62 1.73
C TRP A 192 -1.62 12.58 1.63
N GLU A 193 -1.23 12.90 0.41
CA GLU A 193 -0.21 13.91 0.12
C GLU A 193 -0.77 14.95 -0.84
N LYS A 194 -0.38 16.22 -0.65
CA LYS A 194 -0.79 17.33 -1.50
C LYS A 194 -0.17 17.16 -2.88
N SER A 195 -1.00 17.11 -3.91
CA SER A 195 -0.54 16.98 -5.29
C SER A 195 -0.46 18.35 -5.94
N ALA A 196 0.67 18.64 -6.60
CA ALA A 196 0.82 19.82 -7.44
C ALA A 196 0.24 19.60 -8.85
N THR A 197 -0.06 18.34 -9.22
CA THR A 197 -0.52 17.98 -10.56
C THR A 197 -2.02 17.74 -10.58
N ASN A 198 -2.69 18.30 -11.59
CA ASN A 198 -4.11 18.05 -11.88
C ASN A 198 -4.27 16.81 -12.77
N ILE A 199 -3.71 15.67 -12.35
CA ILE A 199 -3.93 14.38 -13.01
C ILE A 199 -5.34 13.87 -12.68
N THR A 200 -6.07 13.40 -13.68
CA THR A 200 -7.34 12.72 -13.47
C THR A 200 -7.12 11.51 -12.58
N TRP A 201 -7.92 11.41 -11.52
CA TRP A 201 -7.70 10.43 -10.48
C TRP A 201 -9.02 9.84 -10.00
N ALA A 202 -9.01 8.52 -9.78
CA ALA A 202 -10.11 7.77 -9.20
C ALA A 202 -9.55 6.89 -8.09
N ALA A 203 -10.30 6.76 -7.00
CA ALA A 203 -10.09 5.70 -6.03
C ALA A 203 -11.44 5.08 -5.67
N HIS A 204 -11.39 3.77 -5.49
CA HIS A 204 -12.54 2.96 -5.17
C HIS A 204 -12.21 2.16 -3.91
N HIS A 205 -13.18 2.05 -3.00
CA HIS A 205 -13.02 1.43 -1.69
C HIS A 205 -14.37 0.87 -1.22
N GLY A 206 -14.34 -0.07 -0.27
CA GLY A 206 -15.54 -0.77 0.18
C GLY A 206 -16.20 -1.64 -0.91
N MET A 207 -15.44 -2.03 -1.93
CA MET A 207 -15.93 -2.87 -3.02
C MET A 207 -16.03 -4.32 -2.58
N THR A 208 -17.03 -5.05 -3.08
CA THR A 208 -17.01 -6.51 -3.02
C THR A 208 -15.90 -7.06 -3.91
N SER A 209 -15.47 -8.31 -3.68
CA SER A 209 -14.51 -8.98 -4.56
C SER A 209 -15.01 -9.04 -6.01
N SER A 210 -16.32 -9.24 -6.21
CA SER A 210 -16.94 -9.27 -7.53
C SER A 210 -16.94 -7.90 -8.22
N ASP A 211 -17.19 -6.82 -7.47
CA ASP A 211 -17.18 -5.46 -8.01
C ASP A 211 -15.75 -5.05 -8.35
N TYR A 212 -14.79 -5.42 -7.50
CA TYR A 212 -13.37 -5.23 -7.77
C TYR A 212 -12.97 -5.94 -9.06
N GLN A 213 -13.33 -7.22 -9.23
CA GLN A 213 -12.98 -7.98 -10.42
C GLN A 213 -13.56 -7.35 -11.68
N LYS A 214 -14.84 -6.98 -11.68
CA LYS A 214 -15.49 -6.28 -12.82
C LYS A 214 -14.78 -4.97 -13.16
N LEU A 215 -14.40 -4.18 -12.15
CA LEU A 215 -13.71 -2.92 -12.36
C LEU A 215 -12.30 -3.13 -12.92
N SER A 216 -11.55 -4.09 -12.38
CA SER A 216 -10.23 -4.47 -12.86
C SER A 216 -10.27 -4.94 -14.32
N ASP A 217 -11.22 -5.82 -14.66
CA ASP A 217 -11.40 -6.35 -16.01
C ASP A 217 -11.74 -5.26 -17.02
N LYS A 218 -12.52 -4.24 -16.61
CA LYS A 218 -12.80 -3.06 -17.43
C LYS A 218 -11.52 -2.29 -17.78
N PHE A 219 -10.58 -2.17 -16.85
CA PHE A 219 -9.30 -1.50 -17.11
C PHE A 219 -8.32 -2.35 -17.92
N LEU A 220 -8.43 -3.68 -17.87
CA LEU A 220 -7.66 -4.58 -18.75
C LEU A 220 -8.19 -4.60 -20.19
N CYS A 221 -9.51 -4.42 -20.38
CA CYS A 221 -10.13 -4.37 -21.70
C CYS A 221 -9.95 -3.01 -22.40
N CYS A 222 -9.77 -1.93 -21.63
CA CYS A 222 -9.53 -0.59 -22.15
C CYS A 222 -8.04 -0.26 -22.33
N ASP A 223 -7.27 -1.10 -23.02
CA ASP A 223 -6.07 -0.60 -23.72
C ASP A 223 -5.71 -1.43 -24.96
N LEU A 224 -6.32 -1.05 -26.09
CA LEU A 224 -5.62 -0.76 -27.35
C LEU A 224 -6.44 0.34 -28.06
N GLY A 225 -6.39 1.57 -27.54
CA GLY A 225 -6.52 2.75 -28.42
C GLY A 225 -7.61 3.80 -28.19
N GLN A 226 -8.26 3.96 -27.04
CA GLN A 226 -9.19 5.10 -26.81
C GLN A 226 -9.23 5.59 -25.35
N ILE A 227 -8.11 6.07 -24.79
CA ILE A 227 -8.14 6.84 -23.54
C ILE A 227 -8.30 8.33 -23.86
N THR A 228 -9.51 8.77 -24.23
CA THR A 228 -9.83 10.21 -24.28
C THR A 228 -11.20 10.59 -23.73
N LYS A 229 -12.02 9.65 -23.24
CA LYS A 229 -13.31 9.99 -22.61
C LYS A 229 -13.57 9.16 -21.36
N TRP A 230 -13.47 9.83 -20.21
CA TRP A 230 -14.00 9.36 -18.93
C TRP A 230 -15.54 9.49 -18.96
N PRO A 231 -16.32 8.41 -18.76
CA PRO A 231 -17.74 8.56 -18.53
C PRO A 231 -17.96 9.14 -17.13
N LEU A 232 -18.43 10.38 -17.08
CA LEU A 232 -19.03 10.97 -15.90
C LEU A 232 -20.32 10.19 -15.59
N GLY A 233 -20.44 9.71 -14.34
CA GLY A 233 -21.69 9.22 -13.79
C GLY A 233 -21.75 7.72 -13.57
N PHE A 234 -21.60 7.31 -12.31
CA PHE A 234 -22.41 6.21 -11.77
C PHE A 234 -23.04 6.71 -10.47
N GLN A 235 -24.33 7.05 -10.58
CA GLN A 235 -25.22 7.16 -9.42
C GLN A 235 -25.36 5.77 -8.79
N THR A 236 -25.24 5.70 -7.48
CA THR A 236 -25.66 4.51 -6.72
C THR A 236 -27.18 4.38 -6.86
N SER A 237 -27.66 3.39 -7.60
CA SER A 237 -29.05 2.97 -7.53
C SER A 237 -29.28 2.29 -6.18
N HIS A 238 -30.08 2.94 -5.33
CA HIS A 238 -30.80 2.25 -4.27
C HIS A 238 -31.74 1.24 -4.92
N VAL A 239 -31.72 -0.02 -4.47
CA VAL A 239 -32.86 -0.92 -4.62
C VAL A 239 -33.33 -1.23 -3.22
N ILE A 240 -34.43 -0.57 -2.86
CA ILE A 240 -35.35 -0.98 -1.81
C ILE A 240 -36.33 -1.92 -2.51
N GLY A 241 -36.48 -3.12 -2.00
CA GLY A 241 -37.45 -4.13 -2.39
C GLY A 241 -37.55 -5.15 -1.28
#